data_AF-A0A158DFA8-F1
#
_entry.id   AF-A0A158DFA8-F1
#
_cell.length_a   1.000
_cell.length_b   1.000
_cell.length_c   1.000
_cell.angle_alpha   90.00
_cell.angle_beta   90.00
_cell.angle_gamma   90.00
#
_symmetry.space_group_name_H-M   'P 1'
#
loop_
_entity.id
_entity.type
_entity.pdbx_description
1 polymer ?
#
loop_
_entity_poly.entity_id
_entity_poly.type
_entity_poly.pdbx_seq_one_letter_code
_entity_poly.pdbx_strand_id
1 'polypeptide(L)'
;MIVVSLLFDRAPGALANHRAYARALTYRHEALDLSDLSGSDDATRWAYKYEALSRCLNQAANNEIILLLSENAAILRTVDLPSLMAGRDWLVTCSESDQAQTDVLIFRNTESVRTRIAELVRRCRYGIEQPLQEGELLRDFPACPQQYCVGDVMVVVPAATNTQTVWANWNAFSLSFRDEKQHRRYRAAVFEHINECRARGLPYLSLVDTGVRETSGHSVYQPNRAIAVVTLYTPNVAQYGRIAEANFRRYCERHGYTLYVHREIPAQLNDGKATGNWHKAALLREYLPNHQWVFWLDADVLINDMNRRLEPLTHECDTVFARDVGTWDFNSGIMGFQRNQHNYDALARVIDECGKLEDKSKVYASRGDQHYFIRAFETMPEYDPTRFFGFIDLNTPWIYRRPDSFMVHYLGMWEDNRALVMDYDLRHAAME
;
A
#
# COMPACT_ATOMS: atom_id res chain seq x y z
N MET A 1 -32.29 -1.69 -13.49
CA MET A 1 -30.92 -1.15 -13.35
C MET A 1 -29.96 -2.31 -13.36
N ILE A 2 -28.80 -2.10 -13.97
CA ILE A 2 -27.82 -3.15 -14.23
C ILE A 2 -26.48 -2.70 -13.65
N VAL A 3 -25.84 -3.59 -12.89
CA VAL A 3 -24.45 -3.44 -12.48
C VAL A 3 -23.64 -4.43 -13.31
N VAL A 4 -22.67 -3.93 -14.06
CA VAL A 4 -21.76 -4.74 -14.87
C VAL A 4 -20.39 -4.69 -14.21
N SER A 5 -19.86 -5.86 -13.86
CA SER A 5 -18.45 -6.02 -13.46
C SER A 5 -17.67 -6.51 -14.66
N LEU A 6 -16.73 -5.70 -15.15
CA LEU A 6 -15.85 -6.05 -16.25
C LEU A 6 -14.42 -6.12 -15.72
N LEU A 7 -13.89 -7.33 -15.56
CA LEU A 7 -12.64 -7.55 -14.83
C LEU A 7 -11.58 -8.12 -15.77
N PHE A 8 -10.48 -7.38 -16.02
CA PHE A 8 -9.35 -7.87 -16.82
C PHE A 8 -8.28 -8.59 -15.98
N ASP A 9 -8.34 -8.43 -14.66
CA ASP A 9 -7.56 -9.18 -13.69
C ASP A 9 -8.44 -10.10 -12.84
N ARG A 10 -7.85 -11.17 -12.31
CA ARG A 10 -8.48 -11.98 -11.26
C ARG A 10 -8.68 -11.13 -10.00
N ALA A 11 -9.88 -10.60 -9.81
CA ALA A 11 -10.22 -9.68 -8.73
C ALA A 11 -11.47 -10.14 -7.93
N PRO A 12 -11.38 -11.24 -7.16
CA PRO A 12 -12.53 -11.80 -6.43
C PRO A 12 -13.13 -10.81 -5.41
N GLY A 13 -12.30 -9.97 -4.79
CA GLY A 13 -12.75 -8.93 -3.86
C GLY A 13 -13.63 -7.87 -4.54
N ALA A 14 -13.26 -7.42 -5.74
CA ALA A 14 -14.06 -6.49 -6.54
C ALA A 14 -15.38 -7.12 -6.96
N LEU A 15 -15.34 -8.34 -7.46
CA LEU A 15 -16.55 -9.07 -7.86
C LEU A 15 -17.54 -9.24 -6.69
N ALA A 16 -17.04 -9.61 -5.51
CA ALA A 16 -17.85 -9.74 -4.31
C ALA A 16 -18.47 -8.40 -3.89
N ASN A 17 -17.67 -7.32 -3.93
CA ASN A 17 -18.11 -5.97 -3.61
C ASN A 17 -19.25 -5.49 -4.52
N HIS A 18 -19.10 -5.65 -5.85
CA HIS A 18 -20.10 -5.25 -6.84
C HIS A 18 -21.39 -6.06 -6.71
N ARG A 19 -21.25 -7.38 -6.53
CA ARG A 19 -22.38 -8.29 -6.35
C ARG A 19 -23.18 -7.93 -5.09
N ALA A 20 -22.49 -7.60 -4.00
CA ALA A 20 -23.14 -7.19 -2.75
C ALA A 20 -23.94 -5.89 -2.93
N TYR A 21 -23.39 -4.90 -3.63
CA TYR A 21 -24.10 -3.67 -3.96
C TYR A 21 -25.34 -3.93 -4.83
N ALA A 22 -25.19 -4.70 -5.92
CA ALA A 22 -26.31 -5.02 -6.80
C ALA A 22 -27.42 -5.77 -6.05
N ARG A 23 -27.06 -6.75 -5.21
CA ARG A 23 -28.01 -7.50 -4.40
C ARG A 23 -28.75 -6.61 -3.39
N ALA A 24 -28.06 -5.68 -2.74
CA ALA A 24 -28.64 -4.79 -1.74
C ALA A 24 -29.76 -3.88 -2.31
N LEU A 25 -29.69 -3.55 -3.60
CA LEU A 25 -30.67 -2.71 -4.29
C LEU A 25 -31.53 -3.49 -5.30
N THR A 26 -31.46 -4.83 -5.29
CA THR A 26 -32.18 -5.69 -6.25
C THR A 26 -31.90 -5.36 -7.73
N TYR A 27 -30.69 -4.90 -8.03
CA TYR A 27 -30.24 -4.66 -9.40
C TYR A 27 -29.78 -5.95 -10.06
N ARG A 28 -29.93 -6.03 -11.39
CA ARG A 28 -29.35 -7.11 -12.18
C ARG A 28 -27.83 -6.99 -12.11
N HIS A 29 -27.13 -8.08 -11.80
CA HIS A 29 -25.66 -8.13 -11.80
C HIS A 29 -25.18 -8.99 -12.95
N GLU A 30 -24.33 -8.42 -13.81
CA GLU A 30 -23.65 -9.12 -14.90
C GLU A 30 -22.15 -9.10 -14.62
N ALA A 31 -21.53 -10.27 -14.55
CA ALA A 31 -20.10 -10.41 -14.35
C ALA A 31 -19.44 -10.93 -15.62
N LEU A 32 -18.50 -10.15 -16.15
CA LEU A 32 -17.66 -10.47 -17.29
C LEU A 32 -16.24 -10.63 -16.77
N ASP A 33 -15.80 -11.88 -16.66
CA ASP A 33 -14.44 -12.25 -16.26
C ASP A 33 -13.58 -12.40 -17.51
N LEU A 34 -12.57 -11.54 -17.63
CA LEU A 34 -11.59 -11.51 -18.71
C LEU A 34 -10.18 -11.67 -18.15
N SER A 35 -10.05 -12.32 -17.00
CA SER A 35 -8.75 -12.51 -16.35
C SER A 35 -7.74 -13.30 -17.19
N ASP A 36 -8.20 -14.08 -18.18
CA ASP A 36 -7.34 -14.70 -19.20
C ASP A 36 -6.67 -13.69 -20.14
N LEU A 37 -7.22 -12.46 -20.24
CA LEU A 37 -6.63 -11.33 -20.97
C LEU A 37 -5.80 -10.42 -20.06
N SER A 38 -5.50 -10.84 -18.82
CA SER A 38 -4.69 -10.04 -17.90
C SER A 38 -3.32 -9.71 -18.51
N GLY A 39 -2.97 -8.43 -18.50
CA GLY A 39 -1.72 -7.93 -19.08
C GLY A 39 -1.76 -7.69 -20.59
N SER A 40 -2.90 -7.89 -21.25
CA SER A 40 -3.07 -7.50 -22.66
C SER A 40 -2.86 -5.99 -22.86
N ASP A 41 -2.57 -5.60 -24.09
CA ASP A 41 -2.43 -4.20 -24.46
C ASP A 41 -3.74 -3.41 -24.30
N ASP A 42 -3.61 -2.11 -24.20
CA ASP A 42 -4.71 -1.18 -23.95
C ASP A 42 -5.78 -1.23 -25.05
N ALA A 43 -5.39 -1.32 -26.33
CA ALA A 43 -6.34 -1.34 -27.44
C ALA A 43 -7.26 -2.57 -27.36
N THR A 44 -6.70 -3.74 -27.06
CA THR A 44 -7.47 -4.97 -26.85
C THR A 44 -8.47 -4.82 -25.69
N ARG A 45 -8.05 -4.24 -24.55
CA ARG A 45 -8.91 -4.04 -23.37
C ARG A 45 -10.04 -3.03 -23.67
N TRP A 46 -9.72 -1.89 -24.26
CA TRP A 46 -10.68 -0.83 -24.54
C TRP A 46 -11.71 -1.25 -25.57
N ALA A 47 -11.29 -1.94 -26.64
CA ALA A 47 -12.21 -2.48 -27.64
C ALA A 47 -13.26 -3.40 -27.00
N TYR A 48 -12.81 -4.36 -26.17
CA TYR A 48 -13.74 -5.27 -25.51
C TYR A 48 -14.66 -4.54 -24.52
N LYS A 49 -14.10 -3.64 -23.71
CA LYS A 49 -14.86 -2.88 -22.69
C LYS A 49 -16.03 -2.12 -23.30
N TYR A 50 -15.77 -1.36 -24.35
CA TYR A 50 -16.80 -0.53 -24.96
C TYR A 50 -17.78 -1.34 -25.82
N GLU A 51 -17.33 -2.45 -26.44
CA GLU A 51 -18.23 -3.40 -27.10
C GLU A 51 -19.18 -4.08 -26.09
N ALA A 52 -18.66 -4.48 -24.93
CA ALA A 52 -19.45 -5.07 -23.85
C ALA A 52 -20.50 -4.08 -23.31
N LEU A 53 -20.12 -2.81 -23.12
CA LEU A 53 -21.04 -1.75 -22.72
C LEU A 53 -22.12 -1.50 -23.79
N SER A 54 -21.74 -1.43 -25.06
CA SER A 54 -22.66 -1.31 -26.20
C SER A 54 -23.67 -2.46 -26.24
N ARG A 55 -23.20 -3.70 -26.09
CA ARG A 55 -24.05 -4.89 -26.02
C ARG A 55 -25.03 -4.82 -24.84
N CYS A 56 -24.56 -4.41 -23.66
CA CYS A 56 -25.41 -4.25 -22.47
C CYS A 56 -26.50 -3.20 -22.69
N LEU A 57 -26.18 -2.05 -23.28
CA LEU A 57 -27.16 -1.01 -23.62
C LEU A 57 -28.22 -1.50 -24.61
N ASN A 58 -27.84 -2.30 -25.60
CA ASN A 58 -28.77 -2.86 -26.58
C ASN A 58 -29.73 -3.90 -25.98
N GLN A 59 -29.34 -4.56 -24.89
CA GLN A 59 -30.16 -5.55 -24.19
C GLN A 59 -30.96 -4.95 -23.02
N ALA A 60 -30.59 -3.77 -22.56
CA ALA A 60 -31.27 -3.06 -21.48
C ALA A 60 -32.58 -2.41 -21.95
N ALA A 61 -33.53 -2.23 -21.04
CA ALA A 61 -34.75 -1.49 -21.34
C ALA A 61 -34.45 0.00 -21.60
N ASN A 62 -35.34 0.71 -22.30
CA ASN A 62 -35.21 2.15 -22.48
C ASN A 62 -35.20 2.86 -21.11
N ASN A 63 -34.33 3.87 -20.95
CA ASN A 63 -34.07 4.60 -19.71
C ASN A 63 -33.51 3.78 -18.54
N GLU A 64 -33.19 2.50 -18.72
CA GLU A 64 -32.51 1.70 -17.71
C GLU A 64 -31.08 2.21 -17.48
N ILE A 65 -30.66 2.29 -16.22
CA ILE A 65 -29.31 2.74 -15.85
C ILE A 65 -28.37 1.53 -15.77
N ILE A 66 -27.21 1.66 -16.40
CA ILE A 66 -26.08 0.74 -16.35
C ILE A 66 -24.95 1.40 -15.56
N LEU A 67 -24.49 0.71 -14.53
CA LEU A 67 -23.27 1.01 -13.79
C LEU A 67 -22.20 0.00 -14.22
N LEU A 68 -21.17 0.45 -14.94
CA LEU A 68 -20.02 -0.35 -15.33
C LEU A 68 -18.87 -0.12 -14.33
N LEU A 69 -18.35 -1.21 -13.78
CA LEU A 69 -17.29 -1.23 -12.77
C LEU A 69 -16.13 -2.12 -13.23
N SER A 70 -14.91 -1.58 -13.19
CA SER A 70 -13.68 -2.36 -13.39
C SER A 70 -13.20 -3.04 -12.11
N GLU A 71 -12.15 -3.85 -12.18
CA GLU A 71 -11.46 -4.37 -10.99
C GLU A 71 -10.86 -3.28 -10.09
N ASN A 72 -10.71 -2.06 -10.59
CA ASN A 72 -10.20 -0.89 -9.86
C ASN A 72 -11.33 -0.04 -9.25
N ALA A 73 -12.59 -0.48 -9.31
CA ALA A 73 -13.70 0.23 -8.69
C ALA A 73 -14.17 -0.44 -7.40
N ALA A 74 -14.23 0.28 -6.27
CA ALA A 74 -14.85 -0.26 -5.05
C ALA A 74 -16.09 0.55 -4.66
N ILE A 75 -17.20 -0.12 -4.37
CA ILE A 75 -18.39 0.50 -3.80
C ILE A 75 -18.27 0.55 -2.28
N LEU A 76 -18.30 1.77 -1.75
CA LEU A 76 -18.19 2.07 -0.33
C LEU A 76 -19.54 2.13 0.39
N ARG A 77 -20.61 2.51 -0.33
CA ARG A 77 -21.93 2.68 0.28
C ARG A 77 -23.04 2.32 -0.69
N THR A 78 -24.17 1.92 -0.11
CA THR A 78 -25.37 1.60 -0.87
C THR A 78 -26.13 2.89 -1.17
N VAL A 79 -25.87 3.48 -2.34
CA VAL A 79 -26.62 4.63 -2.88
C VAL A 79 -27.37 4.18 -4.12
N ASP A 80 -28.61 4.62 -4.30
CA ASP A 80 -29.44 4.23 -5.43
C ASP A 80 -29.02 4.97 -6.72
N LEU A 81 -28.89 4.22 -7.82
CA LEU A 81 -28.53 4.77 -9.13
C LEU A 81 -29.52 5.83 -9.64
N PRO A 82 -30.85 5.69 -9.46
CA PRO A 82 -31.79 6.73 -9.85
C PRO A 82 -31.50 8.09 -9.23
N SER A 83 -31.19 8.16 -7.93
CA SER A 83 -30.84 9.43 -7.28
C SER A 83 -29.51 9.99 -7.77
N LEU A 84 -28.48 9.16 -7.93
CA LEU A 84 -27.20 9.60 -8.52
C LEU A 84 -27.35 10.15 -9.94
N MET A 85 -28.29 9.57 -10.71
CA MET A 85 -28.55 9.90 -12.11
C MET A 85 -29.74 10.82 -12.32
N ALA A 86 -30.22 11.49 -11.27
CA ALA A 86 -31.33 12.43 -11.38
C ALA A 86 -30.97 13.56 -12.38
N GLY A 87 -31.85 13.76 -13.36
CA GLY A 87 -31.73 14.81 -14.38
C GLY A 87 -30.59 14.63 -15.39
N ARG A 88 -29.99 13.43 -15.51
CA ARG A 88 -28.86 13.19 -16.42
C ARG A 88 -28.91 11.84 -17.12
N ASP A 89 -28.20 11.78 -18.24
CA ASP A 89 -28.05 10.59 -19.09
C ASP A 89 -26.72 9.85 -18.88
N TRP A 90 -25.70 10.52 -18.34
CA TRP A 90 -24.44 9.90 -17.93
C TRP A 90 -23.91 10.57 -16.67
N LEU A 91 -23.07 9.85 -15.94
CA LEU A 91 -22.25 10.37 -14.86
C LEU A 91 -20.86 9.75 -15.00
N VAL A 92 -19.95 10.59 -15.49
CA VAL A 92 -18.52 10.32 -15.63
C VAL A 92 -17.83 11.41 -14.81
N THR A 93 -16.79 11.06 -14.07
CA THR A 93 -16.08 12.00 -13.20
C THR A 93 -14.60 12.01 -13.55
N CYS A 94 -13.92 13.09 -13.22
CA CYS A 94 -12.47 13.11 -13.09
C CYS A 94 -12.09 12.63 -11.67
N SER A 95 -10.87 12.09 -11.51
CA SER A 95 -10.36 11.65 -10.20
C SER A 95 -9.07 12.36 -9.81
N GLU A 96 -7.96 12.04 -10.49
CA GLU A 96 -6.63 12.57 -10.20
C GLU A 96 -6.10 13.53 -11.27
N SER A 97 -6.71 13.54 -12.46
CA SER A 97 -6.36 14.44 -13.58
C SER A 97 -7.60 15.19 -14.04
N ASP A 98 -7.46 16.00 -15.09
CA ASP A 98 -8.60 16.64 -15.78
C ASP A 98 -9.30 15.69 -16.76
N GLN A 99 -8.78 14.47 -16.95
CA GLN A 99 -9.41 13.45 -17.78
C GLN A 99 -10.42 12.62 -16.98
N ALA A 100 -11.39 12.06 -17.69
CA ALA A 100 -12.36 11.12 -17.12
C ALA A 100 -11.65 9.89 -16.54
N GLN A 101 -11.99 9.50 -15.30
CA GLN A 101 -11.67 8.17 -14.81
C GLN A 101 -12.53 7.12 -15.52
N THR A 102 -12.03 5.90 -15.64
CA THR A 102 -12.63 4.87 -16.49
C THR A 102 -13.11 3.64 -15.73
N ASP A 103 -12.99 3.62 -14.41
CA ASP A 103 -13.33 2.48 -13.56
C ASP A 103 -14.78 2.47 -13.10
N VAL A 104 -15.38 3.65 -12.93
CA VAL A 104 -16.78 3.84 -12.48
C VAL A 104 -17.52 4.65 -13.52
N LEU A 105 -18.25 3.99 -14.42
CA LEU A 105 -19.01 4.65 -15.48
C LEU A 105 -20.50 4.40 -15.33
N ILE A 106 -21.31 5.46 -15.35
CA ILE A 106 -22.77 5.35 -15.21
C ILE A 106 -23.47 5.95 -16.42
N PHE A 107 -24.33 5.16 -17.05
CA PHE A 107 -25.07 5.55 -18.26
C PHE A 107 -26.54 5.19 -18.15
N ARG A 108 -27.41 6.08 -18.60
CA ARG A 108 -28.83 5.83 -18.83
C ARG A 108 -29.02 5.39 -20.27
N ASN A 109 -29.78 4.32 -20.50
CA ASN A 109 -30.01 3.79 -21.84
C ASN A 109 -30.97 4.67 -22.65
N THR A 110 -30.45 5.77 -23.21
CA THR A 110 -31.14 6.64 -24.17
C THR A 110 -30.56 6.46 -25.57
N GLU A 111 -31.29 6.87 -26.60
CA GLU A 111 -30.82 6.81 -27.99
C GLU A 111 -29.54 7.63 -28.20
N SER A 112 -29.45 8.80 -27.57
CA SER A 112 -28.26 9.65 -27.58
C SER A 112 -27.05 8.92 -27.00
N VAL A 113 -27.21 8.27 -25.84
CA VAL A 113 -26.13 7.50 -25.20
C VAL A 113 -25.70 6.33 -26.08
N ARG A 114 -26.65 5.53 -26.61
CA ARG A 114 -26.33 4.41 -27.52
C ARG A 114 -25.53 4.86 -28.74
N THR A 115 -25.92 5.99 -29.34
CA THR A 115 -25.24 6.54 -30.52
C THR A 115 -23.80 6.95 -30.20
N ARG A 116 -23.57 7.63 -29.07
CA ARG A 116 -22.22 8.04 -28.64
C ARG A 116 -21.35 6.84 -28.28
N ILE A 117 -21.91 5.82 -27.60
CA ILE A 117 -21.18 4.57 -27.29
C ILE A 117 -20.84 3.80 -28.57
N ALA A 118 -21.72 3.77 -29.57
CA ALA A 118 -21.40 3.15 -30.86
C ALA A 118 -20.23 3.85 -31.58
N GLU A 119 -20.13 5.18 -31.48
CA GLU A 119 -18.99 5.94 -32.01
C GLU A 119 -17.71 5.70 -31.20
N LEU A 120 -17.81 5.60 -29.88
CA LEU A 120 -16.71 5.21 -29.00
C LEU A 120 -16.14 3.84 -29.38
N VAL A 121 -17.00 2.84 -29.62
CA VAL A 121 -16.60 1.51 -30.10
C VAL A 121 -15.82 1.59 -31.42
N ARG A 122 -16.26 2.42 -32.37
CA ARG A 122 -15.54 2.58 -33.66
C ARG A 122 -14.12 3.09 -33.47
N ARG A 123 -13.90 4.01 -32.52
CA ARG A 123 -12.57 4.54 -32.19
C ARG A 123 -11.64 3.51 -31.55
N CYS A 124 -12.18 2.46 -30.94
CA CYS A 124 -11.38 1.41 -30.28
C CYS A 124 -11.01 0.25 -31.22
N ARG A 125 -11.41 0.29 -32.50
CA ARG A 125 -11.16 -0.81 -33.44
C ARG A 125 -9.68 -0.95 -33.77
N TYR A 126 -9.25 -2.19 -34.01
CA TYR A 126 -7.92 -2.47 -34.53
C TYR A 126 -7.63 -1.66 -35.80
N GLY A 127 -6.43 -1.09 -35.88
CA GLY A 127 -5.99 -0.22 -36.97
C GLY A 127 -6.35 1.26 -36.81
N ILE A 128 -7.09 1.63 -35.76
CA ILE A 128 -7.30 3.03 -35.37
C ILE A 128 -6.24 3.42 -34.34
N GLU A 129 -5.59 4.57 -34.55
CA GLU A 129 -4.66 5.14 -33.59
C GLU A 129 -5.37 5.45 -32.28
N GLN A 130 -4.87 4.86 -31.20
CA GLN A 130 -5.42 5.01 -29.86
C GLN A 130 -4.77 6.19 -29.14
N PRO A 131 -5.52 6.92 -28.29
CA PRO A 131 -4.93 7.93 -27.42
C PRO A 131 -3.98 7.29 -26.39
N LEU A 132 -3.15 8.11 -25.77
CA LEU A 132 -2.23 7.66 -24.72
C LEU A 132 -2.96 7.24 -23.44
N GLN A 133 -4.11 7.84 -23.16
CA GLN A 133 -4.91 7.57 -21.97
C GLN A 133 -6.36 7.25 -22.36
N GLU A 134 -6.94 6.25 -21.71
CA GLU A 134 -8.31 5.80 -21.99
C GLU A 134 -9.34 6.92 -21.80
N GLY A 135 -9.12 7.81 -20.81
CA GLY A 135 -10.03 8.92 -20.51
C GLY A 135 -10.29 9.85 -21.69
N GLU A 136 -9.37 9.95 -22.65
CA GLU A 136 -9.53 10.75 -23.88
C GLU A 136 -10.57 10.17 -24.84
N LEU A 137 -10.78 8.84 -24.80
CA LEU A 137 -11.84 8.20 -25.57
C LEU A 137 -13.22 8.69 -25.10
N LEU A 138 -13.37 8.99 -23.81
CA LEU A 138 -14.62 9.44 -23.19
C LEU A 138 -14.93 10.93 -23.39
N ARG A 139 -14.17 11.67 -24.21
CA ARG A 139 -14.37 13.11 -24.46
C ARG A 139 -15.78 13.54 -24.87
N ASP A 140 -16.55 12.64 -25.47
CA ASP A 140 -17.95 12.91 -25.87
C ASP A 140 -18.94 12.79 -24.70
N PHE A 141 -18.45 12.44 -23.51
CA PHE A 141 -19.20 12.39 -22.26
C PHE A 141 -18.55 13.38 -21.28
N PRO A 142 -18.99 14.66 -21.28
CA PRO A 142 -18.42 15.66 -20.39
C PRO A 142 -18.36 15.16 -18.95
N ALA A 143 -17.13 15.06 -18.44
CA ALA A 143 -16.88 14.57 -17.10
C ALA A 143 -17.13 15.67 -16.08
N CYS A 144 -17.71 15.30 -14.95
CA CYS A 144 -17.78 16.16 -13.78
C CYS A 144 -16.37 16.29 -13.16
N PRO A 145 -16.06 17.43 -12.52
CA PRO A 145 -14.74 17.67 -11.95
C PRO A 145 -14.42 16.69 -10.81
N GLN A 146 -13.17 16.73 -10.34
CA GLN A 146 -12.75 16.02 -9.14
C GLN A 146 -13.62 16.39 -7.94
N GLN A 147 -13.81 15.45 -7.02
CA GLN A 147 -14.64 15.65 -5.82
C GLN A 147 -16.10 16.03 -6.09
N TYR A 148 -16.61 15.72 -7.29
CA TYR A 148 -18.00 16.00 -7.64
C TYR A 148 -18.97 15.26 -6.71
N CYS A 149 -19.95 16.00 -6.19
CA CYS A 149 -20.98 15.50 -5.30
C CYS A 149 -22.36 15.50 -5.97
N VAL A 150 -23.16 14.48 -5.66
CA VAL A 150 -24.61 14.48 -5.88
C VAL A 150 -25.26 14.51 -4.51
N GLY A 151 -25.89 15.64 -4.16
CA GLY A 151 -26.26 15.91 -2.78
C GLY A 151 -25.01 16.04 -1.91
N ASP A 152 -24.96 15.28 -0.82
CA ASP A 152 -23.81 15.19 0.09
C ASP A 152 -22.88 14.01 -0.22
N VAL A 153 -23.16 13.25 -1.28
CA VAL A 153 -22.40 12.06 -1.67
C VAL A 153 -21.39 12.39 -2.76
N MET A 154 -20.10 12.23 -2.45
CA MET A 154 -19.03 12.29 -3.45
C MET A 154 -19.08 11.05 -4.33
N VAL A 155 -19.06 11.20 -5.65
CA VAL A 155 -19.31 10.07 -6.56
C VAL A 155 -18.14 9.08 -6.60
N VAL A 156 -16.93 9.59 -6.82
CA VAL A 156 -15.69 8.79 -6.89
C VAL A 156 -14.59 9.50 -6.11
N VAL A 157 -13.87 8.75 -5.28
CA VAL A 157 -12.64 9.19 -4.61
C VAL A 157 -11.46 8.40 -5.18
N PRO A 158 -10.31 9.02 -5.48
CA PRO A 158 -9.13 8.29 -5.89
C PRO A 158 -8.51 7.50 -4.71
N ALA A 159 -7.94 6.34 -5.01
CA ALA A 159 -7.19 5.53 -4.05
C ALA A 159 -5.83 5.15 -4.63
N ALA A 160 -4.76 5.51 -3.91
CA ALA A 160 -3.38 5.13 -4.24
C ALA A 160 -2.63 4.78 -2.95
N THR A 161 -1.52 4.07 -3.08
CA THR A 161 -0.72 3.58 -1.94
C THR A 161 -0.10 4.72 -1.14
N ASN A 162 0.26 5.81 -1.82
CA ASN A 162 0.97 6.98 -1.28
C ASN A 162 0.04 8.15 -0.92
N THR A 163 -1.28 8.01 -1.06
CA THR A 163 -2.25 9.05 -0.71
C THR A 163 -2.97 8.72 0.59
N GLN A 164 -3.41 9.77 1.30
CA GLN A 164 -4.20 9.60 2.51
C GLN A 164 -5.50 8.85 2.21
N THR A 165 -5.88 7.94 3.12
CA THR A 165 -7.09 7.12 3.06
C THR A 165 -8.35 7.92 3.43
N VAL A 166 -8.55 9.07 2.78
CA VAL A 166 -9.69 9.98 3.05
C VAL A 166 -11.04 9.31 2.82
N TRP A 167 -11.08 8.31 1.94
CA TRP A 167 -12.26 7.52 1.63
C TRP A 167 -12.83 6.74 2.80
N ALA A 168 -12.03 6.46 3.83
CA ALA A 168 -12.51 5.79 5.04
C ALA A 168 -13.52 6.65 5.82
N ASN A 169 -13.42 7.98 5.69
CA ASN A 169 -14.20 8.94 6.46
C ASN A 169 -15.17 9.78 5.61
N TRP A 170 -14.87 9.95 4.32
CA TRP A 170 -15.69 10.79 3.44
C TRP A 170 -17.01 10.12 3.08
N ASN A 171 -18.05 10.94 2.84
CA ASN A 171 -19.33 10.50 2.29
C ASN A 171 -19.20 10.15 0.80
N ALA A 172 -18.44 9.11 0.44
CA ALA A 172 -18.15 8.74 -0.94
C ALA A 172 -18.89 7.47 -1.40
N PHE A 173 -19.54 7.51 -2.56
CA PHE A 173 -20.20 6.36 -3.18
C PHE A 173 -19.21 5.26 -3.54
N SER A 174 -18.12 5.62 -4.20
CA SER A 174 -17.15 4.67 -4.74
C SER A 174 -15.71 5.17 -4.69
N LEU A 175 -14.78 4.23 -4.89
CA LEU A 175 -13.36 4.43 -5.09
C LEU A 175 -12.95 4.04 -6.49
N SER A 176 -11.97 4.74 -7.05
CA SER A 176 -11.20 4.31 -8.21
C SER A 176 -9.73 4.20 -7.80
N PHE A 177 -9.16 3.00 -7.93
CA PHE A 177 -7.75 2.77 -7.70
C PHE A 177 -6.95 3.26 -8.89
N ARG A 178 -5.86 4.00 -8.63
CA ARG A 178 -4.92 4.36 -9.68
C ARG A 178 -4.34 3.09 -10.31
N ASP A 179 -4.50 2.92 -11.63
CA ASP A 179 -4.04 1.74 -12.38
C ASP A 179 -2.51 1.74 -12.55
N GLU A 180 -1.81 1.53 -11.44
CA GLU A 180 -0.40 1.17 -11.46
C GLU A 180 -0.35 -0.34 -11.30
N LYS A 181 0.06 -1.06 -12.37
CA LYS A 181 0.11 -2.52 -12.45
C LYS A 181 0.78 -3.20 -11.22
N GLN A 182 1.61 -2.46 -10.49
CA GLN A 182 2.31 -2.89 -9.29
C GLN A 182 1.42 -2.99 -8.03
N HIS A 183 0.16 -2.51 -8.05
CA HIS A 183 -0.66 -2.35 -6.84
C HIS A 183 -1.78 -3.39 -6.67
N ARG A 184 -1.74 -4.52 -7.39
CA ARG A 184 -2.75 -5.61 -7.25
C ARG A 184 -2.92 -6.08 -5.80
N ARG A 185 -1.82 -6.15 -5.04
CA ARG A 185 -1.81 -6.52 -3.62
C ARG A 185 -2.54 -5.50 -2.75
N TYR A 186 -2.22 -4.21 -2.92
CA TYR A 186 -2.90 -3.13 -2.22
C TYR A 186 -4.40 -3.11 -2.53
N ARG A 187 -4.76 -3.23 -3.81
CA ARG A 187 -6.15 -3.32 -4.26
C ARG A 187 -6.87 -4.50 -3.59
N ALA A 188 -6.27 -5.69 -3.60
CA ALA A 188 -6.84 -6.87 -2.93
C ALA A 188 -7.07 -6.64 -1.43
N ALA A 189 -6.07 -6.08 -0.75
CA ALA A 189 -6.14 -5.76 0.67
C ALA A 189 -7.29 -4.78 0.99
N VAL A 190 -7.42 -3.70 0.20
CA VAL A 190 -8.48 -2.70 0.40
C VAL A 190 -9.87 -3.28 0.11
N PHE A 191 -10.04 -4.07 -0.95
CA PHE A 191 -11.33 -4.72 -1.21
C PHE A 191 -11.75 -5.66 -0.11
N GLU A 192 -10.83 -6.48 0.38
CA GLU A 192 -11.13 -7.41 1.47
C GLU A 192 -11.53 -6.64 2.73
N HIS A 193 -10.76 -5.61 3.07
CA HIS A 193 -11.06 -4.72 4.19
C HIS A 193 -12.45 -4.07 4.06
N ILE A 194 -12.75 -3.46 2.91
CA ILE A 194 -14.06 -2.83 2.65
C ILE A 194 -15.19 -3.84 2.79
N ASN A 195 -15.03 -5.01 2.18
CA ASN A 195 -16.06 -6.04 2.19
C ASN A 195 -16.29 -6.58 3.61
N GLU A 196 -15.23 -6.80 4.39
CA GLU A 196 -15.33 -7.24 5.78
C GLU A 196 -16.01 -6.17 6.65
N CYS A 197 -15.56 -4.92 6.59
CA CYS A 197 -16.17 -3.82 7.33
C CYS A 197 -17.66 -3.70 7.03
N ARG A 198 -18.04 -3.75 5.75
CA ARG A 198 -19.45 -3.68 5.34
C ARG A 198 -20.25 -4.88 5.82
N ALA A 199 -19.70 -6.10 5.73
CA ALA A 199 -20.37 -7.31 6.19
C ALA A 199 -20.60 -7.31 7.70
N ARG A 200 -19.68 -6.72 8.47
CA ARG A 200 -19.72 -6.66 9.95
C ARG A 200 -20.32 -5.37 10.51
N GLY A 201 -20.64 -4.39 9.66
CA GLY A 201 -21.11 -3.06 10.10
C GLY A 201 -20.04 -2.27 10.87
N LEU A 202 -18.76 -2.49 10.57
CA LEU A 202 -17.64 -1.80 11.21
C LEU A 202 -17.25 -0.53 10.44
N PRO A 203 -16.74 0.50 11.12
CA PRO A 203 -16.05 1.61 10.45
C PRO A 203 -14.90 1.11 9.57
N TYR A 204 -14.63 1.80 8.47
CA TYR A 204 -13.42 1.56 7.70
C TYR A 204 -12.17 1.83 8.55
N LEU A 205 -11.04 1.21 8.19
CA LEU A 205 -9.80 1.15 8.97
C LEU A 205 -9.92 0.54 10.38
N SER A 206 -10.97 -0.23 10.65
CA SER A 206 -11.03 -1.12 11.82
C SER A 206 -10.15 -2.36 11.59
N LEU A 207 -8.86 -2.27 11.92
CA LEU A 207 -7.86 -3.33 11.76
C LEU A 207 -7.90 -4.35 12.90
N VAL A 208 -7.20 -5.48 12.74
CA VAL A 208 -7.10 -6.52 13.78
C VAL A 208 -6.43 -5.96 15.03
N ASP A 209 -6.96 -6.36 16.19
CA ASP A 209 -6.35 -6.08 17.47
C ASP A 209 -5.05 -6.88 17.64
N THR A 210 -3.93 -6.17 17.69
CA THR A 210 -2.60 -6.79 17.82
C THR A 210 -2.34 -7.35 19.22
N GLY A 211 -3.23 -7.10 20.19
CA GLY A 211 -3.05 -7.50 21.59
C GLY A 211 -1.98 -6.70 22.34
N VAL A 212 -1.30 -5.76 21.67
CA VAL A 212 -0.34 -4.86 22.30
C VAL A 212 -1.10 -3.84 23.15
N ARG A 213 -0.98 -3.97 24.47
CA ARG A 213 -1.58 -3.05 25.46
C ARG A 213 -0.56 -2.19 26.19
N GLU A 214 0.72 -2.46 25.98
CA GLU A 214 1.80 -1.76 26.64
C GLU A 214 1.81 -0.28 26.25
N THR A 215 1.84 0.59 27.27
CA THR A 215 1.82 2.04 27.10
C THR A 215 3.13 2.70 27.50
N SER A 216 4.07 1.96 28.12
CA SER A 216 5.40 2.51 28.40
C SER A 216 6.10 2.92 27.10
N GLY A 217 6.78 4.07 27.16
CA GLY A 217 7.56 4.59 26.03
C GLY A 217 8.70 3.67 25.60
N HIS A 218 9.14 2.76 26.47
CA HIS A 218 10.19 1.81 26.20
C HIS A 218 9.92 0.47 26.89
N SER A 219 10.18 -0.63 26.19
CA SER A 219 10.13 -1.98 26.76
C SER A 219 11.25 -2.86 26.23
N VAL A 220 11.71 -3.78 27.08
CA VAL A 220 12.69 -4.81 26.72
C VAL A 220 12.07 -6.18 26.94
N TYR A 221 12.06 -7.00 25.90
CA TYR A 221 11.62 -8.39 25.96
C TYR A 221 12.82 -9.31 25.82
N GLN A 222 12.86 -10.37 26.64
CA GLN A 222 13.97 -11.33 26.70
C GLN A 222 15.35 -10.66 26.76
N PRO A 223 15.66 -9.89 27.81
CA PRO A 223 16.92 -9.17 27.91
C PRO A 223 18.13 -10.14 27.93
N ASN A 224 19.31 -9.60 27.62
CA ASN A 224 20.62 -10.30 27.73
C ASN A 224 20.81 -11.50 26.80
N ARG A 225 20.24 -11.48 25.59
CA ARG A 225 20.48 -12.49 24.55
C ARG A 225 21.67 -12.11 23.66
N ALA A 226 22.24 -13.07 22.93
CA ALA A 226 23.38 -12.79 22.06
C ALA A 226 23.01 -11.87 20.88
N ILE A 227 21.79 -11.98 20.36
CA ILE A 227 21.25 -11.16 19.28
C ILE A 227 20.11 -10.31 19.83
N ALA A 228 20.11 -9.02 19.50
CA ALA A 228 19.01 -8.11 19.77
C ALA A 228 18.39 -7.56 18.49
N VAL A 229 17.08 -7.32 18.52
CA VAL A 229 16.32 -6.56 17.55
C VAL A 229 15.88 -5.25 18.21
N VAL A 230 15.99 -4.14 17.49
CA VAL A 230 15.63 -2.79 17.95
C VAL A 230 14.65 -2.20 16.95
N THR A 231 13.58 -1.61 17.46
CA THR A 231 12.65 -0.83 16.66
C THR A 231 12.21 0.43 17.43
N LEU A 232 11.84 1.46 16.66
CA LEU A 232 11.23 2.67 17.18
C LEU A 232 10.04 3.05 16.31
N TYR A 233 8.94 3.38 16.96
CA TYR A 233 7.80 4.05 16.34
C TYR A 233 7.29 5.14 17.28
N THR A 234 6.73 6.22 16.72
CA THR A 234 6.19 7.35 17.48
C THR A 234 4.65 7.32 17.47
N PRO A 235 3.97 8.10 18.35
CA PRO A 235 2.51 8.06 18.45
C PRO A 235 1.75 8.28 17.14
N ASN A 236 2.25 9.13 16.24
CA ASN A 236 1.62 9.38 14.93
C ASN A 236 1.60 8.15 14.01
N VAL A 237 2.52 7.20 14.21
CA VAL A 237 2.64 5.98 13.40
C VAL A 237 2.30 4.71 14.18
N ALA A 238 1.70 4.87 15.37
CA ALA A 238 1.44 3.77 16.28
C ALA A 238 0.48 2.70 15.72
N GLN A 239 -0.34 3.03 14.71
CA GLN A 239 -1.27 2.08 14.10
C GLN A 239 -0.50 0.91 13.47
N TYR A 240 0.42 1.17 12.54
CA TYR A 240 1.23 0.12 11.94
C TYR A 240 2.42 -0.29 12.83
N GLY A 241 2.95 0.62 13.65
CA GLY A 241 4.03 0.31 14.60
C GLY A 241 3.64 -0.79 15.61
N ARG A 242 2.39 -0.80 16.09
CA ARG A 242 1.89 -1.90 16.96
C ARG A 242 1.72 -3.23 16.23
N ILE A 243 1.47 -3.20 14.92
CA ILE A 243 1.41 -4.41 14.09
C ILE A 243 2.80 -5.02 13.98
N ALA A 244 3.81 -4.20 13.64
CA ALA A 244 5.21 -4.62 13.61
C ALA A 244 5.70 -5.08 15.00
N GLU A 245 5.35 -4.37 16.08
CA GLU A 245 5.74 -4.78 17.44
C GLU A 245 5.26 -6.19 17.77
N ALA A 246 3.98 -6.48 17.55
CA ALA A 246 3.42 -7.81 17.82
C ALA A 246 4.13 -8.89 16.99
N ASN A 247 4.40 -8.59 15.71
CA ASN A 247 5.14 -9.45 14.80
C ASN A 247 6.57 -9.72 15.30
N PHE A 248 7.34 -8.68 15.63
CA PHE A 248 8.72 -8.80 16.12
C PHE A 248 8.79 -9.51 17.48
N ARG A 249 7.84 -9.24 18.37
CA ARG A 249 7.76 -9.90 19.67
C ARG A 249 7.63 -11.42 19.49
N ARG A 250 6.71 -11.86 18.64
CA ARG A 250 6.50 -13.30 18.37
C ARG A 250 7.75 -13.95 17.77
N TYR A 251 8.40 -13.26 16.83
CA TYR A 251 9.66 -13.73 16.23
C TYR A 251 10.79 -13.85 17.25
N CYS A 252 11.00 -12.80 18.06
CA CYS A 252 12.06 -12.79 19.05
C CYS A 252 11.81 -13.84 20.14
N GLU A 253 10.56 -13.99 20.61
CA GLU A 253 10.15 -15.05 21.56
C GLU A 253 10.46 -16.45 21.00
N ARG A 254 10.19 -16.70 19.72
CA ARG A 254 10.47 -17.98 19.06
C ARG A 254 11.95 -18.34 19.03
N HIS A 255 12.82 -17.38 18.72
CA HIS A 255 14.24 -17.66 18.49
C HIS A 255 15.15 -17.30 19.68
N GLY A 256 14.58 -16.77 20.76
CA GLY A 256 15.34 -16.37 21.94
C GLY A 256 16.21 -15.14 21.73
N TYR A 257 15.72 -14.15 20.97
CA TYR A 257 16.38 -12.86 20.77
C TYR A 257 15.86 -11.79 21.74
N THR A 258 16.71 -10.83 22.09
CA THR A 258 16.27 -9.63 22.81
C THR A 258 15.48 -8.73 21.85
N LEU A 259 14.40 -8.12 22.31
CA LEU A 259 13.67 -7.10 21.57
C LEU A 259 13.60 -5.81 22.39
N TYR A 260 14.13 -4.73 21.83
CA TYR A 260 13.95 -3.36 22.32
C TYR A 260 12.87 -2.68 21.50
N VAL A 261 11.83 -2.17 22.19
CA VAL A 261 10.74 -1.42 21.57
C VAL A 261 10.72 -0.02 22.16
N HIS A 262 10.88 0.98 21.31
CA HIS A 262 10.66 2.39 21.63
C HIS A 262 9.36 2.86 20.98
N ARG A 263 8.40 3.30 21.80
CA ARG A 263 7.08 3.82 21.38
C ARG A 263 7.02 5.35 21.33
N GLU A 264 8.12 5.97 21.72
CA GLU A 264 8.40 7.39 21.62
C GLU A 264 9.92 7.59 21.48
N ILE A 265 10.34 8.78 21.08
CA ILE A 265 11.77 9.12 21.05
C ILE A 265 12.23 9.29 22.51
N PRO A 266 13.29 8.58 22.96
CA PRO A 266 13.80 8.72 24.32
C PRO A 266 14.09 10.18 24.67
N ALA A 267 13.72 10.60 25.87
CA ALA A 267 13.79 12.01 26.28
C ALA A 267 15.19 12.64 26.11
N GLN A 268 16.25 11.86 26.31
CA GLN A 268 17.64 12.29 26.13
C GLN A 268 18.05 12.48 24.66
N LEU A 269 17.32 11.89 23.73
CA LEU A 269 17.54 12.00 22.28
C LEU A 269 16.56 12.98 21.62
N ASN A 270 15.44 13.26 22.27
CA ASN A 270 14.34 14.04 21.71
C ASN A 270 14.66 15.54 21.69
N ASP A 271 14.99 16.08 20.52
CA ASP A 271 15.22 17.51 20.29
C ASP A 271 13.93 18.27 19.90
N GLY A 272 12.78 17.59 19.89
CA GLY A 272 11.47 18.13 19.52
C GLY A 272 11.31 18.45 18.03
N LYS A 273 12.31 18.15 17.20
CA LYS A 273 12.35 18.52 15.78
C LYS A 273 12.62 17.34 14.86
N ALA A 274 13.42 16.39 15.31
CA ALA A 274 13.81 15.22 14.56
C ALA A 274 12.70 14.17 14.57
N THR A 275 12.48 13.58 13.41
CA THR A 275 11.62 12.41 13.25
C THR A 275 12.33 11.13 13.70
N GLY A 276 11.56 10.08 14.02
CA GLY A 276 12.08 8.86 14.66
C GLY A 276 13.24 8.18 13.94
N ASN A 277 13.29 8.25 12.59
CA ASN A 277 14.34 7.63 11.77
C ASN A 277 15.75 8.20 12.05
N TRP A 278 15.85 9.43 12.53
CA TRP A 278 17.15 10.06 12.85
C TRP A 278 17.81 9.50 14.12
N HIS A 279 17.07 8.70 14.91
CA HIS A 279 17.55 8.15 16.18
C HIS A 279 18.03 6.70 16.08
N LYS A 280 17.96 6.08 14.89
CA LYS A 280 18.43 4.71 14.63
C LYS A 280 19.86 4.48 15.12
N ALA A 281 20.78 5.35 14.70
CA ALA A 281 22.20 5.20 15.01
C ALA A 281 22.49 5.34 16.51
N ALA A 282 21.79 6.26 17.20
CA ALA A 282 21.91 6.45 18.63
C ALA A 282 21.49 5.20 19.42
N LEU A 283 20.32 4.62 19.07
CA LEU A 283 19.81 3.42 19.71
C LEU A 283 20.66 2.18 19.40
N LEU A 284 21.08 2.02 18.15
CA LEU A 284 22.00 0.95 17.76
C LEU A 284 23.30 1.02 18.56
N ARG A 285 23.89 2.22 18.69
CA ARG A 285 25.12 2.44 19.45
C ARG A 285 24.95 2.20 20.95
N GLU A 286 23.79 2.55 21.50
CA GLU A 286 23.44 2.30 22.91
C GLU A 286 23.43 0.79 23.23
N TYR A 287 22.82 -0.02 22.36
CA TYR A 287 22.65 -1.45 22.62
C TYR A 287 23.81 -2.33 22.15
N LEU A 288 24.61 -1.88 21.17
CA LEU A 288 25.70 -2.67 20.59
C LEU A 288 26.66 -3.29 21.63
N PRO A 289 27.10 -2.60 22.70
CA PRO A 289 28.00 -3.18 23.69
C PRO A 289 27.43 -4.40 24.44
N ASN A 290 26.10 -4.51 24.52
CA ASN A 290 25.40 -5.50 25.37
C ASN A 290 25.12 -6.82 24.64
N HIS A 291 25.27 -6.86 23.33
CA HIS A 291 24.92 -8.01 22.49
C HIS A 291 26.10 -8.40 21.60
N GLN A 292 26.13 -9.62 21.08
CA GLN A 292 27.07 -9.97 20.00
C GLN A 292 26.66 -9.32 18.69
N TRP A 293 25.35 -9.21 18.45
CA TRP A 293 24.77 -8.56 17.29
C TRP A 293 23.54 -7.74 17.67
N VAL A 294 23.37 -6.60 17.02
CA VAL A 294 22.16 -5.77 17.11
C VAL A 294 21.62 -5.52 15.72
N PHE A 295 20.34 -5.84 15.52
CA PHE A 295 19.60 -5.62 14.30
C PHE A 295 18.62 -4.46 14.50
N TRP A 296 18.59 -3.53 13.55
CA TRP A 296 17.54 -2.55 13.39
C TRP A 296 16.44 -3.10 12.47
N LEU A 297 15.18 -2.95 12.86
CA LEU A 297 14.03 -3.13 11.98
C LEU A 297 13.12 -1.89 12.07
N ASP A 298 12.84 -1.28 10.92
CA ASP A 298 11.85 -0.20 10.84
C ASP A 298 10.46 -0.69 11.26
N ALA A 299 9.66 0.22 11.80
CA ALA A 299 8.30 -0.06 12.24
C ALA A 299 7.34 -0.41 11.09
N ASP A 300 7.76 -0.18 9.83
CA ASP A 300 7.05 -0.58 8.62
C ASP A 300 7.63 -1.85 7.99
N VAL A 301 8.30 -2.70 8.78
CA VAL A 301 8.75 -4.04 8.38
C VAL A 301 7.89 -5.11 9.07
N LEU A 302 7.60 -6.20 8.35
CA LEU A 302 7.11 -7.44 8.93
C LEU A 302 8.08 -8.58 8.66
N ILE A 303 8.31 -9.41 9.67
CA ILE A 303 8.94 -10.71 9.54
C ILE A 303 7.86 -11.70 9.09
N ASN A 304 7.96 -12.12 7.83
CA ASN A 304 6.99 -12.98 7.17
C ASN A 304 7.34 -14.47 7.34
N ASP A 305 8.60 -14.85 7.13
CA ASP A 305 9.06 -16.20 7.48
C ASP A 305 9.54 -16.25 8.93
N MET A 306 8.63 -16.65 9.82
CA MET A 306 8.90 -16.75 11.26
C MET A 306 9.89 -17.86 11.63
N ASN A 307 10.18 -18.81 10.73
CA ASN A 307 11.07 -19.94 11.02
C ASN A 307 12.53 -19.65 10.68
N ARG A 308 12.79 -18.73 9.76
CA ARG A 308 14.15 -18.35 9.40
C ARG A 308 14.84 -17.63 10.55
N ARG A 309 16.11 -17.94 10.77
CA ARG A 309 16.95 -17.41 11.86
C ARG A 309 17.86 -16.28 11.38
N LEU A 310 18.30 -15.42 12.31
CA LEU A 310 19.27 -14.35 12.03
C LEU A 310 20.72 -14.84 11.98
N GLU A 311 21.07 -15.89 12.72
CA GLU A 311 22.45 -16.40 12.84
C GLU A 311 23.11 -16.68 11.48
N PRO A 312 22.46 -17.32 10.49
CA PRO A 312 23.08 -17.54 9.18
C PRO A 312 23.45 -16.26 8.44
N LEU A 313 22.83 -15.12 8.76
CA LEU A 313 23.13 -13.83 8.15
C LEU A 313 24.41 -13.19 8.70
N THR A 314 24.88 -13.64 9.86
CA THR A 314 25.99 -13.03 10.60
C THR A 314 27.33 -13.73 10.37
N HIS A 315 27.37 -14.74 9.51
CA HIS A 315 28.58 -15.53 9.26
C HIS A 315 29.56 -14.75 8.38
N GLU A 316 30.82 -14.68 8.82
CA GLU A 316 31.95 -14.10 8.06
C GLU A 316 31.76 -12.62 7.65
N CYS A 317 30.90 -11.90 8.37
CA CYS A 317 30.69 -10.47 8.21
C CYS A 317 30.57 -9.78 9.57
N ASP A 318 30.80 -8.47 9.55
CA ASP A 318 30.62 -7.60 10.72
C ASP A 318 29.38 -6.71 10.58
N THR A 319 28.81 -6.64 9.38
CA THR A 319 27.59 -5.92 9.05
C THR A 319 26.67 -6.78 8.20
N VAL A 320 25.36 -6.54 8.34
CA VAL A 320 24.31 -7.14 7.53
C VAL A 320 23.52 -6.02 6.88
N PHE A 321 23.68 -5.88 5.56
CA PHE A 321 22.96 -4.88 4.77
C PHE A 321 22.22 -5.56 3.61
N ALA A 322 21.07 -4.99 3.24
CA ALA A 322 20.31 -5.38 2.06
C ALA A 322 20.39 -4.30 1.00
N ARG A 323 20.67 -4.68 -0.25
CA ARG A 323 20.66 -3.75 -1.39
C ARG A 323 19.36 -2.97 -1.44
N ASP A 324 19.46 -1.68 -1.78
CA ASP A 324 18.27 -0.85 -1.99
C ASP A 324 17.56 -1.26 -3.29
N VAL A 325 16.24 -1.10 -3.33
CA VAL A 325 15.46 -1.27 -4.57
C VAL A 325 15.57 -0.04 -5.48
N GLY A 326 15.94 1.11 -4.91
CA GLY A 326 16.13 2.37 -5.60
C GLY A 326 17.58 2.58 -6.02
N THR A 327 18.09 3.79 -5.78
CA THR A 327 19.37 4.27 -6.31
C THR A 327 20.52 4.25 -5.30
N TRP A 328 20.29 3.69 -4.11
CA TRP A 328 21.27 3.64 -3.03
C TRP A 328 21.95 2.28 -2.94
N ASP A 329 23.13 2.22 -2.32
CA ASP A 329 23.84 0.94 -2.17
C ASP A 329 23.09 -0.05 -1.26
N PHE A 330 22.51 0.43 -0.16
CA PHE A 330 21.68 -0.36 0.74
C PHE A 330 20.53 0.44 1.34
N ASN A 331 19.52 -0.27 1.84
CA ASN A 331 18.37 0.32 2.52
C ASN A 331 18.54 0.29 4.06
N SER A 332 18.27 1.41 4.76
CA SER A 332 18.46 1.51 6.22
C SER A 332 17.26 1.02 7.06
N GLY A 333 16.27 0.37 6.44
CA GLY A 333 15.12 -0.20 7.14
C GLY A 333 15.41 -1.52 7.84
N ILE A 334 16.43 -2.25 7.38
CA ILE A 334 16.89 -3.51 7.99
C ILE A 334 18.42 -3.52 7.95
N MET A 335 19.05 -3.49 9.12
CA MET A 335 20.51 -3.47 9.25
C MET A 335 20.94 -4.29 10.45
N GLY A 336 22.05 -5.03 10.34
CA GLY A 336 22.66 -5.76 11.47
C GLY A 336 24.10 -5.35 11.69
N PHE A 337 24.51 -5.26 12.96
CA PHE A 337 25.86 -4.86 13.36
C PHE A 337 26.43 -5.79 14.41
N GLN A 338 27.61 -6.33 14.15
CA GLN A 338 28.39 -7.08 15.14
C GLN A 338 28.97 -6.13 16.18
N ARG A 339 29.09 -6.59 17.43
CA ARG A 339 29.79 -5.84 18.47
C ARG A 339 31.30 -5.83 18.23
N ASN A 340 31.77 -4.75 17.62
CA ASN A 340 33.17 -4.40 17.47
C ASN A 340 33.34 -2.87 17.47
N GLN A 341 34.59 -2.41 17.57
CA GLN A 341 34.89 -0.98 17.65
C GLN A 341 34.58 -0.25 16.33
N HIS A 342 34.80 -0.89 15.17
CA HIS A 342 34.56 -0.27 13.87
C HIS A 342 33.10 0.11 13.68
N ASN A 343 32.17 -0.80 13.99
CA ASN A 343 30.74 -0.53 13.96
C ASN A 343 30.32 0.52 14.98
N TYR A 344 30.88 0.45 16.20
CA TYR A 344 30.59 1.44 17.25
C TYR A 344 30.99 2.87 16.82
N ASP A 345 32.17 3.01 16.21
CA ASP A 345 32.69 4.28 15.71
C ASP A 345 31.93 4.74 14.45
N ALA A 346 31.55 3.82 13.56
CA ALA A 346 30.73 4.15 12.40
C ALA A 346 29.37 4.72 12.81
N LEU A 347 28.70 4.12 13.79
CA LEU A 347 27.45 4.64 14.34
C LEU A 347 27.65 6.00 15.01
N ALA A 348 28.79 6.23 15.69
CA ALA A 348 29.14 7.55 16.22
C ALA A 348 29.30 8.60 15.11
N ARG A 349 29.94 8.24 13.98
CA ARG A 349 30.04 9.14 12.81
C ARG A 349 28.67 9.50 12.23
N VAL A 350 27.75 8.54 12.14
CA VAL A 350 26.36 8.82 11.70
C VAL A 350 25.71 9.82 12.64
N ILE A 351 25.82 9.62 13.96
CA ILE A 351 25.25 10.54 14.97
C ILE A 351 25.86 11.95 14.82
N ASP A 352 27.19 12.05 14.68
CA ASP A 352 27.89 13.33 14.56
C ASP A 352 27.56 14.07 13.26
N GLU A 353 27.43 13.36 12.13
CA GLU A 353 27.01 13.97 10.86
C GLU A 353 25.55 14.42 10.90
N CYS A 354 24.64 13.57 11.41
CA CYS A 354 23.23 13.90 11.57
C CYS A 354 23.02 15.07 12.56
N GLY A 355 23.86 15.19 13.58
CA GLY A 355 23.83 16.29 14.55
C GLY A 355 24.14 17.67 13.95
N LYS A 356 24.78 17.72 12.77
CA LYS A 356 25.11 18.95 12.05
C LYS A 356 24.00 19.41 11.09
N LEU A 357 22.94 18.62 10.94
CA LEU A 357 21.86 18.91 9.99
C LEU A 357 20.86 19.91 10.56
N GLU A 358 20.50 20.90 9.75
CA GLU A 358 19.50 21.90 10.11
C GLU A 358 18.08 21.34 10.03
N ASP A 359 17.78 20.53 9.01
CA ASP A 359 16.46 19.93 8.79
C ASP A 359 16.47 18.41 8.98
N LYS A 360 15.71 17.96 9.99
CA LYS A 360 15.41 16.56 10.32
C LYS A 360 13.91 16.34 10.51
N SER A 361 13.09 17.27 10.02
CA SER A 361 11.64 17.34 10.27
C SER A 361 10.83 16.23 9.59
N LYS A 362 11.42 15.56 8.60
CA LYS A 362 10.81 14.48 7.82
C LYS A 362 11.82 13.36 7.57
N VAL A 363 11.31 12.18 7.22
CA VAL A 363 12.12 10.99 6.93
C VAL A 363 13.11 11.24 5.78
N TYR A 364 12.71 12.01 4.76
CA TYR A 364 13.57 12.32 3.59
C TYR A 364 14.22 13.71 3.66
N ALA A 365 14.05 14.45 4.77
CA ALA A 365 14.75 15.73 4.96
C ALA A 365 16.26 15.49 4.89
N SER A 366 17.04 16.44 4.38
CA SER A 366 18.50 16.29 4.27
C SER A 366 18.96 14.97 3.62
N ARG A 367 18.22 14.45 2.62
CA ARG A 367 18.44 13.15 1.93
C ARG A 367 18.12 11.89 2.76
N GLY A 368 17.63 12.06 3.99
CA GLY A 368 17.26 10.97 4.91
C GLY A 368 18.44 10.31 5.61
N ASP A 369 18.15 9.58 6.71
CA ASP A 369 19.16 8.90 7.53
C ASP A 369 19.96 7.86 6.76
N GLN A 370 19.32 7.17 5.79
CA GLN A 370 19.95 6.18 4.92
C GLN A 370 21.21 6.72 4.23
N HIS A 371 21.19 7.97 3.77
CA HIS A 371 22.34 8.61 3.15
C HIS A 371 23.57 8.63 4.08
N TYR A 372 23.36 8.95 5.36
CA TYR A 372 24.43 9.10 6.34
C TYR A 372 24.93 7.75 6.85
N PHE A 373 24.04 6.76 6.96
CA PHE A 373 24.47 5.37 7.17
C PHE A 373 25.39 4.91 6.03
N ILE A 374 24.99 5.10 4.78
CA ILE A 374 25.81 4.72 3.62
C ILE A 374 27.19 5.38 3.69
N ARG A 375 27.25 6.71 3.84
CA ARG A 375 28.53 7.45 3.90
C ARG A 375 29.43 7.01 5.05
N ALA A 376 28.88 6.75 6.23
CA ALA A 376 29.68 6.37 7.39
C ALA A 376 30.36 4.99 7.22
N PHE A 377 29.69 4.08 6.51
CA PHE A 377 30.17 2.72 6.27
C PHE A 377 30.97 2.59 4.97
N GLU A 378 30.71 3.39 3.94
CA GLU A 378 31.52 3.48 2.70
C GLU A 378 33.01 3.72 2.97
N THR A 379 33.32 4.38 4.07
CA THR A 379 34.71 4.68 4.48
C THR A 379 35.44 3.49 5.12
N MET A 380 34.75 2.38 5.37
CA MET A 380 35.34 1.20 6.02
C MET A 380 36.01 0.27 5.00
N PRO A 381 37.18 -0.32 5.32
CA PRO A 381 37.87 -1.24 4.42
C PRO A 381 37.03 -2.47 4.00
N GLU A 382 36.11 -2.90 4.86
CA GLU A 382 35.24 -4.06 4.65
C GLU A 382 33.96 -3.72 3.86
N TYR A 383 33.77 -2.45 3.46
CA TYR A 383 32.61 -2.02 2.68
C TYR A 383 32.68 -2.56 1.25
N ASP A 384 31.82 -3.54 0.96
CA ASP A 384 31.71 -4.16 -0.35
C ASP A 384 30.23 -4.38 -0.70
N PRO A 385 29.62 -3.51 -1.52
CA PRO A 385 28.23 -3.66 -1.95
C PRO A 385 27.91 -4.98 -2.65
N THR A 386 28.91 -5.68 -3.19
CA THR A 386 28.72 -6.99 -3.83
C THR A 386 28.40 -8.09 -2.81
N ARG A 387 28.77 -7.88 -1.54
CA ARG A 387 28.49 -8.80 -0.42
C ARG A 387 27.16 -8.53 0.27
N PHE A 388 26.45 -7.46 -0.10
CA PHE A 388 25.15 -7.16 0.49
C PHE A 388 24.11 -8.21 0.08
N PHE A 389 23.16 -8.48 0.97
CA PHE A 389 22.03 -9.36 0.66
C PHE A 389 21.16 -8.73 -0.44
N GLY A 390 20.55 -9.56 -1.29
CA GLY A 390 19.53 -9.06 -2.20
C GLY A 390 18.34 -8.50 -1.44
N PHE A 391 17.68 -7.47 -1.97
CA PHE A 391 16.43 -6.97 -1.38
C PHE A 391 15.38 -8.10 -1.28
N ILE A 392 15.38 -9.04 -2.24
CA ILE A 392 14.49 -10.22 -2.22
C ILE A 392 14.76 -11.15 -1.02
N ASP A 393 16.00 -11.20 -0.53
CA ASP A 393 16.43 -12.18 0.47
C ASP A 393 16.25 -11.68 1.91
N LEU A 394 16.40 -10.37 2.12
CA LEU A 394 16.44 -9.77 3.46
C LEU A 394 15.54 -8.55 3.64
N ASN A 395 15.35 -7.69 2.62
CA ASN A 395 14.57 -6.46 2.76
C ASN A 395 13.60 -6.29 1.59
N THR A 396 12.61 -7.18 1.51
CA THR A 396 11.75 -7.30 0.33
C THR A 396 10.71 -6.19 0.32
N PRO A 397 10.69 -5.28 -0.67
CA PRO A 397 9.59 -4.31 -0.75
C PRO A 397 8.25 -5.04 -0.90
N TRP A 398 7.21 -4.53 -0.26
CA TRP A 398 5.86 -5.14 -0.21
C TRP A 398 5.28 -5.54 -1.58
N ILE A 399 5.65 -4.81 -2.65
CA ILE A 399 5.25 -5.08 -4.04
C ILE A 399 5.80 -6.44 -4.52
N TYR A 400 6.98 -6.83 -4.04
CA TYR A 400 7.66 -8.07 -4.39
C TYR A 400 7.45 -9.19 -3.35
N ARG A 401 6.56 -8.99 -2.37
CA ARG A 401 6.29 -10.00 -1.34
C ARG A 401 5.85 -11.32 -1.98
N ARG A 402 6.56 -12.39 -1.62
CA ARG A 402 6.21 -13.78 -1.93
C ARG A 402 5.86 -14.52 -0.64
N PRO A 403 5.17 -15.68 -0.71
CA PRO A 403 4.87 -16.48 0.47
C PRO A 403 6.13 -16.83 1.30
N ASP A 404 7.27 -16.99 0.64
CA ASP A 404 8.59 -17.34 1.20
C ASP A 404 9.50 -16.14 1.48
N SER A 405 9.04 -14.90 1.30
CA SER A 405 9.83 -13.71 1.66
C SER A 405 10.17 -13.73 3.15
N PHE A 406 11.42 -13.40 3.52
CA PHE A 406 11.82 -13.40 4.92
C PHE A 406 11.27 -12.18 5.68
N MET A 407 11.78 -11.00 5.37
CA MET A 407 11.28 -9.74 5.92
C MET A 407 10.77 -8.87 4.77
N VAL A 408 9.61 -8.26 4.99
CA VAL A 408 8.89 -7.47 4.00
C VAL A 408 8.80 -6.03 4.50
N HIS A 409 9.22 -5.08 3.67
CA HIS A 409 9.27 -3.65 3.97
C HIS A 409 8.19 -2.87 3.22
N TYR A 410 7.31 -2.23 3.97
CA TYR A 410 6.14 -1.49 3.48
C TYR A 410 6.48 -0.01 3.21
N LEU A 411 7.57 0.18 2.47
CA LEU A 411 8.11 1.49 2.08
C LEU A 411 7.23 2.21 1.05
N GLY A 412 7.28 3.53 1.06
CA GLY A 412 6.61 4.38 0.06
C GLY A 412 5.08 4.47 0.18
N MET A 413 4.50 3.93 1.26
CA MET A 413 3.06 3.97 1.50
C MET A 413 2.66 5.08 2.48
N TRP A 414 1.44 5.59 2.32
CA TRP A 414 0.78 6.40 3.34
C TRP A 414 0.51 5.57 4.59
N GLU A 415 0.50 6.19 5.76
CA GLU A 415 0.47 5.53 7.07
C GLU A 415 -0.71 4.55 7.23
N ASP A 416 -1.92 4.98 6.91
CA ASP A 416 -3.13 4.15 7.02
C ASP A 416 -3.13 2.99 6.01
N ASN A 417 -2.71 3.24 4.76
CA ASN A 417 -2.62 2.20 3.73
C ASN A 417 -1.55 1.15 4.08
N ARG A 418 -0.44 1.60 4.66
CA ARG A 418 0.61 0.74 5.18
C ARG A 418 0.06 -0.19 6.26
N ALA A 419 -0.65 0.37 7.25
CA ALA A 419 -1.27 -0.42 8.32
C ALA A 419 -2.24 -1.47 7.75
N LEU A 420 -3.07 -1.07 6.78
CA LEU A 420 -4.03 -1.94 6.12
C LEU A 420 -3.36 -3.11 5.37
N VAL A 421 -2.30 -2.86 4.60
CA VAL A 421 -1.61 -3.94 3.87
C VAL A 421 -0.80 -4.83 4.80
N MET A 422 -0.20 -4.29 5.87
CA MET A 422 0.47 -5.08 6.91
C MET A 422 -0.52 -6.03 7.61
N ASP A 423 -1.69 -5.52 8.01
CA ASP A 423 -2.78 -6.33 8.58
C ASP A 423 -3.23 -7.45 7.63
N TYR A 424 -3.47 -7.09 6.37
CA TYR A 424 -3.84 -8.04 5.32
C TYR A 424 -2.79 -9.15 5.15
N ASP A 425 -1.51 -8.80 5.11
CA ASP A 425 -0.43 -9.76 4.90
C ASP A 425 -0.22 -10.70 6.10
N LEU A 426 -0.44 -10.23 7.34
CA LEU A 426 -0.43 -11.09 8.52
C LEU A 426 -1.56 -12.11 8.50
N ARG A 427 -2.79 -11.70 8.11
CA ARG A 427 -3.93 -12.62 7.99
C ARG A 427 -3.74 -13.68 6.89
N HIS A 428 -2.86 -13.40 5.94
CA HIS A 428 -2.51 -14.29 4.82
C HIS A 428 -1.07 -14.82 4.91
N ALA A 429 -0.45 -14.78 6.09
CA ALA A 429 0.86 -15.39 6.29
C ALA A 429 0.70 -16.91 6.17
N ALA A 430 1.36 -17.51 5.17
CA ALA A 430 1.30 -18.94 4.91
C ALA A 430 2.21 -19.77 5.83
N MET A 431 3.11 -19.12 6.58
CA MET A 431 4.21 -19.74 7.32
C MET A 431 4.23 -19.24 8.76
N GLU A 432 3.42 -19.85 9.62
CA GLU A 432 3.53 -19.73 11.08
C GLU A 432 4.17 -20.96 11.71
#